data_AF-A0A9P9JZN2-F1
#
_entry.id   AF-A0A9P9JZN2-F1
#
_cell.length_a   1.000
_cell.length_b   1.000
_cell.length_c   1.000
_cell.angle_alpha   90.00
_cell.angle_beta   90.00
_cell.angle_gamma   90.00
#
_symmetry.space_group_name_H-M   'P 1'
#
loop_
_entity.id
_entity.type
_entity.pdbx_description
1 polymer ?
#
loop_
_entity_poly.entity_id
_entity_poly.type
_entity_poly.pdbx_seq_one_letter_code
_entity_poly.pdbx_strand_id
1 'polypeptide(L)'
;MSLPPPPPPPSFRAPATDTGARQTPSASVVSENGPAGGLLLELIKHNGAPFNDHWAYFVQSTSNSCVGIVYEAIGDVRSGFQLQVRRNHNLTSDPPSTRIPLQWIDRKFMNEESMLNGEDFMPVCIFEESLHKVKVPGKTLNNTSESEAPKKRIVQRNCQTWIVESADQLVADGILSPDAASYLYVAKQV
;
A
#
# COMPACT_ATOMS: atom_id res chain seq x y z
N MET A 1 -43.42 -60.04 22.31
CA MET A 1 -41.99 -59.94 21.90
C MET A 1 -41.85 -58.65 21.11
N SER A 2 -41.18 -57.63 21.66
CA SER A 2 -40.96 -56.35 20.97
C SER A 2 -39.62 -56.38 20.23
N LEU A 3 -39.63 -55.96 18.97
CA LEU A 3 -38.43 -55.80 18.15
C LEU A 3 -37.61 -54.58 18.63
N PRO A 4 -36.27 -54.65 18.61
CA PRO A 4 -35.41 -53.53 18.98
C PRO A 4 -35.52 -52.39 17.97
N PRO A 5 -35.31 -51.13 18.40
CA PRO A 5 -35.36 -49.97 17.51
C PRO A 5 -34.21 -50.02 16.49
N PRO A 6 -34.42 -49.49 15.27
CA PRO A 6 -33.39 -49.47 14.25
C PRO A 6 -32.22 -48.56 14.66
N PRO A 7 -30.99 -48.87 14.21
CA PRO A 7 -29.82 -48.05 14.50
C PRO A 7 -29.95 -46.65 13.86
N PRO A 8 -29.36 -45.61 14.48
CA PRO A 8 -29.36 -44.27 13.92
C PRO A 8 -28.60 -44.24 12.58
N PRO A 9 -29.01 -43.38 11.63
CA PRO A 9 -28.35 -43.26 10.34
C PRO A 9 -26.89 -42.77 10.52
N PRO A 10 -25.97 -43.22 9.64
CA PRO A 10 -24.59 -42.75 9.67
C PRO A 10 -24.54 -41.23 9.47
N SER A 11 -23.83 -40.54 10.36
CA SER A 11 -23.60 -39.11 10.25
C SER A 11 -22.80 -38.84 8.97
N PHE A 12 -23.43 -38.21 7.97
CA PHE A 12 -22.73 -37.66 6.82
C PHE A 12 -21.82 -36.53 7.31
N ARG A 13 -20.53 -36.84 7.47
CA ARG A 13 -19.51 -35.80 7.64
C ARG A 13 -19.38 -35.11 6.29
N ALA A 14 -19.85 -33.86 6.21
CA ALA A 14 -19.59 -33.02 5.06
C ALA A 14 -18.06 -32.98 4.81
N PRO A 15 -17.59 -33.07 3.54
CA PRO A 15 -16.21 -32.76 3.23
C PRO A 15 -15.94 -31.37 3.79
N ALA A 16 -14.84 -31.20 4.52
CA ALA A 16 -14.38 -29.88 4.90
C ALA A 16 -14.33 -29.05 3.62
N THR A 17 -15.26 -28.10 3.47
CA THR A 17 -15.10 -27.01 2.53
C THR A 17 -13.82 -26.33 2.97
N ASP A 18 -12.76 -26.57 2.19
CA ASP A 18 -11.61 -25.70 2.07
C ASP A 18 -12.16 -24.33 1.71
N THR A 19 -12.61 -23.64 2.75
CA THR A 19 -13.00 -22.25 2.69
C THR A 19 -11.65 -21.60 2.56
N GLY A 20 -11.24 -21.38 1.31
CA GLY A 20 -10.02 -20.68 0.95
C GLY A 20 -9.99 -19.43 1.80
N ALA A 21 -9.31 -19.54 2.95
CA ALA A 21 -9.03 -18.42 3.79
C ALA A 21 -8.23 -17.54 2.86
N ARG A 22 -8.79 -16.40 2.49
CA ARG A 22 -8.04 -15.32 1.87
C ARG A 22 -6.86 -15.14 2.81
N GLN A 23 -5.70 -15.69 2.42
CA GLN A 23 -4.50 -15.63 3.23
C GLN A 23 -4.23 -14.14 3.30
N THR A 24 -4.55 -13.52 4.43
CA THR A 24 -4.04 -12.21 4.74
C THR A 24 -2.54 -12.39 4.59
N PRO A 25 -1.89 -11.72 3.62
CA PRO A 25 -0.49 -11.94 3.39
C PRO A 25 0.20 -11.71 4.73
N SER A 26 1.01 -12.68 5.17
CA SER A 26 1.77 -12.53 6.41
C SER A 26 2.48 -11.20 6.29
N ALA A 27 2.23 -10.29 7.24
CA ALA A 27 2.99 -9.06 7.33
C ALA A 27 4.45 -9.43 7.18
N SER A 28 5.13 -8.80 6.23
CA SER A 28 6.57 -8.95 6.01
C SER A 28 7.22 -8.95 7.39
N VAL A 29 7.87 -10.07 7.77
CA VAL A 29 8.59 -10.17 9.06
C VAL A 29 9.84 -9.31 8.90
N VAL A 30 9.64 -8.00 8.92
CA VAL A 30 10.72 -7.02 8.87
C VAL A 30 11.39 -7.06 10.23
N SER A 31 12.70 -7.34 10.23
CA SER A 31 13.52 -7.27 11.44
C SER A 31 13.32 -5.92 12.14
N GLU A 32 13.28 -5.91 13.47
CA GLU A 32 13.23 -4.67 14.26
C GLU A 32 14.47 -3.79 14.02
N ASN A 33 15.61 -4.41 13.66
CA ASN A 33 16.85 -3.73 13.35
C ASN A 33 17.13 -3.75 11.85
N GLY A 34 17.36 -2.57 11.28
CA GLY A 34 17.76 -2.37 9.90
C GLY A 34 19.28 -2.31 9.69
N PRO A 35 19.72 -2.16 8.43
CA PRO A 35 21.12 -1.86 8.12
C PRO A 35 21.50 -0.49 8.71
N ALA A 36 22.80 -0.29 8.94
CA ALA A 36 23.32 0.94 9.52
C ALA A 36 22.93 2.17 8.69
N GLY A 37 22.16 3.08 9.28
CA GLY A 37 21.65 4.29 8.62
C GLY A 37 20.57 4.06 7.57
N GLY A 38 20.03 2.85 7.47
CA GLY A 38 18.82 2.60 6.68
C GLY A 38 17.57 3.14 7.38
N LEU A 39 16.54 3.44 6.60
CA LEU A 39 15.25 3.90 7.12
C LEU A 39 14.18 2.84 6.85
N LEU A 40 13.23 2.72 7.78
CA LEU A 40 12.13 1.79 7.65
C LEU A 40 11.05 2.38 6.74
N LEU A 41 10.73 1.66 5.67
CA LEU A 41 9.55 1.93 4.83
C LEU A 41 8.36 1.15 5.39
N GLU A 42 7.30 1.87 5.69
CA GLU A 42 6.02 1.35 6.15
C GLU A 42 4.90 1.69 5.17
N LEU A 43 3.88 0.84 5.11
CA LEU A 43 2.57 1.18 4.59
C LEU A 43 1.71 1.68 5.75
N ILE A 44 1.20 2.91 5.64
CA ILE A 44 0.18 3.43 6.55
C ILE A 44 -1.18 3.43 5.87
N LYS A 45 -2.21 3.06 6.64
CA LYS A 45 -3.60 3.02 6.19
C LYS A 45 -4.47 3.92 7.04
N HIS A 46 -5.28 4.75 6.41
CA HIS A 46 -6.36 5.49 7.08
C HIS A 46 -7.70 4.89 6.65
N ASN A 47 -8.55 4.59 7.63
CA ASN A 47 -9.87 4.01 7.41
C ASN A 47 -10.70 4.90 6.48
N GLY A 48 -11.03 4.37 5.30
CA GLY A 48 -11.74 5.11 4.25
C GLY A 48 -13.25 4.91 4.24
N ALA A 49 -13.81 4.13 5.18
CA ALA A 49 -15.21 3.69 5.13
C ALA A 49 -16.20 4.86 4.91
N PRO A 50 -17.16 4.72 3.96
CA PRO A 50 -17.54 3.51 3.24
C PRO A 50 -16.72 3.20 1.97
N PHE A 51 -15.68 3.97 1.68
CA PHE A 51 -14.79 3.77 0.54
C PHE A 51 -13.56 2.92 0.92
N ASN A 52 -12.68 2.69 -0.06
CA ASN A 52 -11.40 2.03 0.15
C ASN A 52 -10.50 2.86 1.08
N ASP A 53 -9.67 2.17 1.88
CA ASP A 53 -8.72 2.82 2.77
C ASP A 53 -7.74 3.69 1.99
N HIS A 54 -7.39 4.82 2.59
CA HIS A 54 -6.33 5.66 2.03
C HIS A 54 -4.97 5.08 2.39
N TRP A 55 -4.15 4.81 1.38
CA TRP A 55 -2.82 4.23 1.55
C TRP A 55 -1.75 5.27 1.25
N ALA A 56 -0.71 5.27 2.08
CA ALA A 56 0.49 6.06 1.87
C ALA A 56 1.73 5.27 2.31
N TYR A 57 2.87 5.60 1.72
CA TYR A 57 4.15 5.20 2.29
C TYR A 57 4.52 6.13 3.42
N PHE A 58 5.10 5.59 4.47
CA PHE A 58 5.74 6.34 5.54
C PHE A 58 7.18 5.88 5.67
N VAL A 59 8.12 6.83 5.61
CA VAL A 59 9.53 6.58 5.90
C VAL A 59 9.81 7.14 7.28
N GLN A 60 10.12 6.24 8.21
CA GLN A 60 10.34 6.58 9.61
C GLN A 60 11.68 7.33 9.81
N SER A 61 11.67 8.41 10.59
CA SER A 61 12.92 9.02 11.07
C SER A 61 13.64 8.11 12.06
N THR A 62 14.97 8.15 12.03
CA THR A 62 15.84 7.50 13.01
C THR A 62 15.72 8.13 14.40
N SER A 63 15.35 9.41 14.47
CA SER A 63 15.25 10.17 15.72
C SER A 63 13.93 9.96 16.46
N ASN A 64 12.84 9.66 15.74
CA ASN A 64 11.51 9.50 16.30
C ASN A 64 10.63 8.63 15.41
N SER A 65 10.07 7.54 15.95
CA SER A 65 9.26 6.58 15.20
C SER A 65 7.87 7.06 14.78
N CYS A 66 7.42 8.19 15.31
CA CYS A 66 6.18 8.85 14.92
C CYS A 66 6.38 9.99 13.92
N VAL A 67 7.63 10.39 13.67
CA VAL A 67 7.97 11.48 12.74
C VAL A 67 8.65 10.91 11.51
N GLY A 68 8.30 11.40 10.33
CA GLY A 68 8.88 10.91 9.10
C GLY A 68 8.36 11.63 7.86
N ILE A 69 8.43 10.93 6.73
CA ILE A 69 7.98 11.44 5.44
C ILE A 69 6.83 10.58 4.95
N VAL A 70 5.73 11.21 4.57
CA VAL A 70 4.59 10.54 3.95
C VAL A 70 4.61 10.78 2.45
N TYR A 71 4.49 9.71 1.66
CA TYR A 71 4.31 9.77 0.21
C TYR A 71 2.96 9.17 -0.15
N GLU A 72 2.13 9.96 -0.83
CA GLU A 72 0.77 9.57 -1.15
C GLU A 72 0.31 10.18 -2.46
N ALA A 73 -0.58 9.47 -3.15
CA ALA A 73 -1.33 10.05 -4.26
C ALA A 73 -2.63 10.64 -3.72
N ILE A 74 -2.72 11.97 -3.70
CA ILE A 74 -3.94 12.70 -3.32
C ILE A 74 -4.71 13.13 -4.56
N GLY A 75 -6.03 13.24 -4.44
CA GLY A 75 -6.91 13.68 -5.50
C GLY A 75 -8.08 12.74 -5.71
N ASP A 76 -8.77 12.92 -6.84
CA ASP A 76 -9.99 12.19 -7.14
C ASP A 76 -10.13 11.95 -8.66
N VAL A 77 -11.07 11.10 -9.05
CA VAL A 77 -11.28 10.71 -10.46
C VAL A 77 -11.67 11.88 -11.39
N ARG A 78 -12.20 12.98 -10.83
CA ARG A 78 -12.61 14.21 -11.54
C ARG A 78 -11.45 15.17 -11.67
N SER A 79 -10.68 15.36 -10.59
CA SER A 79 -9.58 16.32 -10.53
C SER A 79 -8.25 15.74 -11.05
N GLY A 80 -8.13 14.41 -11.08
CA GLY A 80 -6.86 13.70 -11.25
C GLY A 80 -6.14 13.57 -9.91
N PHE A 81 -5.14 12.71 -9.86
CA PHE A 81 -4.30 12.53 -8.69
C PHE A 81 -2.95 13.23 -8.86
N GLN A 82 -2.34 13.64 -7.76
CA GLN A 82 -1.01 14.24 -7.67
C GLN A 82 -0.22 13.56 -6.56
N LEU A 83 1.09 13.45 -6.75
CA LEU A 83 1.99 12.95 -5.72
C LEU A 83 2.16 14.07 -4.70
N GLN A 84 1.81 13.80 -3.47
CA GLN A 84 2.09 14.66 -2.34
C GLN A 84 3.17 14.02 -1.47
N VAL A 85 4.13 14.85 -1.08
CA VAL A 85 5.17 14.51 -0.12
C VAL A 85 4.93 15.38 1.11
N ARG A 86 4.57 14.78 2.25
CA ARG A 86 4.49 15.49 3.53
C ARG A 86 5.76 15.23 4.31
N ARG A 87 6.64 16.23 4.34
CA ARG A 87 7.94 16.21 5.04
C ARG A 87 7.72 16.48 6.53
N ASN A 88 8.55 15.87 7.39
CA ASN A 88 8.49 16.03 8.86
C ASN A 88 7.08 15.81 9.47
N HIS A 89 6.32 14.87 8.90
CA HIS A 89 4.96 14.59 9.30
C HIS A 89 4.94 13.78 10.59
N ASN A 90 4.11 14.19 11.55
CA ASN A 90 3.95 13.52 12.83
C ASN A 90 2.64 12.73 12.91
N LEU A 91 2.76 11.40 12.90
CA LEU A 91 1.64 10.47 12.99
C LEU A 91 0.87 10.57 14.31
N THR A 92 1.38 11.22 15.37
CA THR A 92 0.57 11.44 16.58
C THR A 92 -0.54 12.48 16.37
N SER A 93 -0.36 13.38 15.40
CA SER A 93 -1.37 14.41 15.06
C SER A 93 -2.43 13.90 14.08
N ASP A 94 -2.06 12.93 13.24
CA ASP A 94 -2.90 12.29 12.22
C ASP A 94 -2.64 10.77 12.26
N PRO A 95 -3.19 10.06 13.26
CA PRO A 95 -2.84 8.67 13.50
C PRO A 95 -3.46 7.74 12.44
N PRO A 96 -2.65 6.91 11.76
CA PRO A 96 -3.18 5.93 10.83
C PRO A 96 -3.90 4.82 11.60
N SER A 97 -4.91 4.25 10.95
CA SER A 97 -5.65 3.09 11.49
C SER A 97 -4.79 1.83 11.53
N THR A 98 -3.78 1.74 10.65
CA THR A 98 -2.83 0.61 10.64
C THR A 98 -1.47 1.07 10.12
N ARG A 99 -0.40 0.55 10.73
CA ARG A 99 0.98 0.66 10.26
C ARG A 99 1.53 -0.74 9.95
N ILE A 100 2.10 -0.93 8.78
CA ILE A 100 2.64 -2.22 8.34
C ILE A 100 4.08 -1.99 7.87
N PRO A 101 5.08 -2.52 8.58
CA PRO A 101 6.47 -2.55 8.10
C PRO A 101 6.59 -3.31 6.79
N LEU A 102 7.16 -2.68 5.76
CA LEU A 102 7.39 -3.30 4.45
C LEU A 102 8.84 -3.78 4.33
N GLN A 103 9.80 -2.86 4.51
CA GLN A 103 11.22 -3.18 4.38
C GLN A 103 12.10 -2.05 4.93
N TRP A 104 13.30 -2.41 5.37
CA TRP A 104 14.38 -1.44 5.50
C TRP A 104 14.97 -1.06 4.13
N ILE A 105 15.12 0.24 3.90
CA ILE A 105 15.78 0.78 2.71
C ILE A 105 17.19 1.23 3.09
N ASP A 106 18.17 0.83 2.28
CA ASP A 106 19.57 1.15 2.48
C ASP A 106 19.81 2.67 2.40
N ARG A 107 20.70 3.18 3.27
CA ARG A 107 21.12 4.57 3.30
C ARG A 107 21.54 5.10 1.93
N LYS A 108 22.11 4.27 1.06
CA LYS A 108 22.55 4.72 -0.29
C LYS A 108 21.40 5.27 -1.14
N PHE A 109 20.16 4.88 -0.86
CA PHE A 109 18.98 5.34 -1.59
C PHE A 109 18.27 6.53 -0.92
N MET A 110 18.68 6.90 0.30
CA MET A 110 17.96 7.84 1.15
C MET A 110 18.90 8.87 1.78
N ASN A 111 18.42 10.10 1.89
CA ASN A 111 19.11 11.16 2.62
C ASN A 111 18.14 11.74 3.65
N GLU A 112 18.16 11.19 4.87
CA GLU A 112 17.20 11.55 5.92
C GLU A 112 17.14 13.06 6.18
N GLU A 113 18.29 13.73 6.26
CA GLU A 113 18.36 15.16 6.54
C GLU A 113 17.67 15.98 5.44
N SER A 114 17.97 15.68 4.18
CA SER A 114 17.31 16.33 3.05
C SER A 114 15.84 15.93 2.94
N MET A 115 15.48 14.69 3.28
CA MET A 115 14.10 14.19 3.27
C MET A 115 13.26 14.77 4.40
N LEU A 116 13.83 15.24 5.51
CA LEU A 116 13.04 15.90 6.57
C LEU A 116 12.87 17.40 6.33
N ASN A 117 13.83 18.04 5.64
CA ASN A 117 13.89 19.50 5.50
C ASN A 117 13.70 20.02 4.07
N GLY A 118 13.58 19.15 3.07
CA GLY A 118 13.48 19.56 1.67
C GLY A 118 12.12 20.17 1.31
N GLU A 119 12.03 20.76 0.12
CA GLU A 119 10.77 21.26 -0.46
C GLU A 119 9.90 20.13 -1.04
N ASP A 120 8.58 20.20 -0.82
CA ASP A 120 7.61 19.12 -1.09
C ASP A 120 7.52 18.66 -2.56
N PHE A 121 7.99 19.47 -3.52
CA PHE A 121 7.77 19.26 -4.95
C PHE A 121 8.95 18.65 -5.70
N MET A 122 10.13 18.58 -5.08
CA MET A 122 11.34 18.10 -5.74
C MET A 122 11.85 16.83 -5.04
N PRO A 123 12.19 15.77 -5.81
CA PRO A 123 12.84 14.61 -5.25
C PRO A 123 14.20 15.00 -4.67
N VAL A 124 14.46 14.62 -3.43
CA VAL A 124 15.72 14.92 -2.73
C VAL A 124 16.65 13.72 -2.60
N CYS A 125 16.22 12.54 -3.05
CA CYS A 125 17.00 11.30 -3.01
C CYS A 125 16.54 10.30 -4.08
N ILE A 126 17.35 9.25 -4.29
CA ILE A 126 17.10 8.20 -5.30
C ILE A 126 15.76 7.49 -5.07
N PHE A 127 15.37 7.28 -3.81
CA PHE A 127 14.06 6.72 -3.47
C PHE A 127 12.92 7.60 -4.02
N GLU A 128 12.98 8.91 -3.76
CA GLU A 128 11.97 9.85 -4.27
C GLU A 128 12.01 9.97 -5.79
N GLU A 129 13.20 10.00 -6.40
CA GLU A 129 13.35 10.00 -7.87
C GLU A 129 12.67 8.79 -8.50
N SER A 130 12.79 7.61 -7.88
CA SER A 130 12.10 6.39 -8.33
C SER A 130 10.58 6.52 -8.24
N LEU A 131 10.05 7.05 -7.13
CA LEU A 131 8.62 7.31 -6.98
C LEU A 131 8.08 8.28 -8.04
N HIS A 132 8.86 9.29 -8.43
CA HIS A 132 8.47 10.29 -9.44
C HIS A 132 8.41 9.72 -10.87
N LYS A 133 9.04 8.57 -11.15
CA LYS A 133 8.91 7.89 -12.46
C LYS A 133 7.50 7.35 -12.68
N VAL A 134 6.75 7.09 -11.60
CA VAL A 134 5.42 6.49 -11.64
C VAL A 134 4.41 7.60 -11.89
N LYS A 135 3.73 7.53 -13.04
CA LYS A 135 2.66 8.46 -13.35
C LYS A 135 1.52 8.27 -12.36
N VAL A 136 1.20 9.32 -11.62
CA VAL A 136 0.01 9.36 -10.78
C VAL A 136 -1.26 9.13 -11.61
N PRO A 137 -2.29 8.51 -11.03
CA PRO A 137 -3.56 8.28 -11.70
C PRO A 137 -4.13 9.54 -12.40
N GLY A 138 -4.21 9.51 -13.73
CA GLY A 138 -4.79 10.60 -14.52
C GLY A 138 -6.32 10.69 -14.42
N LYS A 139 -6.90 11.81 -14.85
CA LYS A 139 -8.36 12.00 -14.95
C LYS A 139 -9.00 10.90 -15.80
N THR A 140 -9.99 10.19 -15.26
CA THR A 140 -10.70 9.10 -15.96
C THR A 140 -12.13 9.46 -16.38
N LEU A 141 -12.61 10.67 -16.06
CA LEU A 141 -13.92 11.13 -16.52
C LEU A 141 -13.79 11.74 -17.92
N ASN A 142 -14.23 11.00 -18.94
CA ASN A 142 -14.49 11.56 -20.27
C ASN A 142 -15.52 12.70 -20.12
N ASN A 143 -15.19 13.86 -20.68
CA ASN A 143 -16.13 14.97 -20.81
C ASN A 143 -17.30 14.51 -21.70
N THR A 144 -18.54 14.74 -21.30
CA THR A 144 -19.77 14.27 -21.98
C THR A 144 -20.03 14.92 -23.35
N SER A 145 -19.02 15.54 -23.96
CA SER A 145 -19.07 16.23 -25.25
C SER A 145 -18.40 15.49 -26.41
N GLU A 146 -17.78 14.33 -26.17
CA GLU A 146 -17.17 13.52 -27.23
C GLU A 146 -17.91 12.17 -27.38
N SER A 147 -18.66 12.07 -28.49
CA SER A 147 -19.37 10.89 -28.95
C SER A 147 -18.41 9.78 -29.41
N GLU A 148 -17.65 9.18 -28.51
CA GLU A 148 -17.04 7.88 -28.73
C GLU A 148 -17.26 6.96 -27.52
N ALA A 149 -17.98 5.86 -27.75
CA ALA A 149 -18.26 4.86 -26.72
C ALA A 149 -16.93 4.28 -26.15
N PRO A 150 -16.73 4.26 -24.81
CA PRO A 150 -15.49 3.72 -24.25
C PRO A 150 -15.43 2.20 -24.44
N LYS A 151 -14.57 1.73 -25.35
CA LYS A 151 -14.36 0.29 -25.65
C LYS A 151 -13.40 -0.42 -24.66
N LYS A 152 -12.96 0.22 -23.58
CA LYS A 152 -12.05 -0.38 -22.59
C LYS A 152 -12.60 -0.14 -21.18
N ARG A 153 -12.61 -1.19 -20.34
CA ARG A 153 -12.85 -1.05 -18.89
C ARG A 153 -11.93 0.04 -18.36
N ILE A 154 -12.51 1.14 -17.90
CA ILE A 154 -11.78 2.17 -17.17
C ILE A 154 -11.38 1.53 -15.85
N VAL A 155 -10.12 1.13 -15.73
CA VAL A 155 -9.56 0.71 -14.44
C VAL A 155 -9.43 1.99 -13.63
N GLN A 156 -10.33 2.16 -12.65
CA GLN A 156 -10.29 3.29 -11.74
C GLN A 156 -9.00 3.21 -10.93
N ARG A 157 -8.04 4.08 -11.27
CA ARG A 157 -6.80 4.20 -10.54
C ARG A 157 -7.02 5.09 -9.30
N ASN A 158 -6.51 4.66 -8.15
CA ASN A 158 -6.64 5.33 -6.84
C ASN A 158 -5.28 5.33 -6.11
N CYS A 159 -5.22 5.84 -4.88
CA CYS A 159 -4.01 5.85 -4.04
C CYS A 159 -3.40 4.46 -3.87
N GLN A 160 -4.21 3.42 -3.64
CA GLN A 160 -3.71 2.04 -3.51
C GLN A 160 -3.09 1.52 -4.81
N THR A 161 -3.66 1.88 -5.97
CA THR A 161 -3.09 1.52 -7.27
C THR A 161 -1.76 2.22 -7.51
N TRP A 162 -1.62 3.49 -7.11
CA TRP A 162 -0.35 4.19 -7.17
C TRP A 162 0.71 3.54 -6.25
N ILE A 163 0.34 3.12 -5.04
CA ILE A 163 1.24 2.39 -4.13
C ILE A 163 1.75 1.10 -4.79
N VAL A 164 0.87 0.30 -5.40
CA VAL A 164 1.28 -0.94 -6.08
C VAL A 164 2.16 -0.66 -7.30
N GLU A 165 1.76 0.27 -8.18
CA GLU A 165 2.54 0.63 -9.38
C GLU A 165 3.91 1.22 -9.00
N SER A 166 4.00 1.97 -7.90
CA SER A 166 5.28 2.49 -7.40
C SER A 166 6.13 1.44 -6.71
N ALA A 167 5.54 0.45 -6.05
CA ALA A 167 6.28 -0.70 -5.55
C ALA A 167 6.98 -1.46 -6.69
N ASP A 168 6.27 -1.69 -7.81
CA ASP A 168 6.86 -2.33 -9.00
C ASP A 168 8.05 -1.51 -9.55
N GLN A 169 7.94 -0.19 -9.58
CA GLN A 169 9.04 0.69 -10.01
C GLN A 169 10.23 0.64 -9.04
N LEU A 170 9.98 0.64 -7.72
CA LEU A 170 11.02 0.51 -6.71
C LEU A 170 11.74 -0.85 -6.80
N VAL A 171 11.02 -1.92 -7.15
CA VAL A 171 11.63 -3.24 -7.42
C VAL A 171 12.49 -3.19 -8.68
N ALA A 172 12.00 -2.57 -9.76
CA ALA A 172 12.76 -2.42 -11.00
C ALA A 172 14.06 -1.63 -10.81
N ASP A 173 14.05 -0.63 -9.92
CA ASP A 173 15.24 0.16 -9.56
C ASP A 173 16.12 -0.53 -8.48
N GLY A 174 15.74 -1.71 -7.99
CA GLY A 174 16.50 -2.47 -7.00
C GLY A 174 16.46 -1.89 -5.58
N ILE A 175 15.46 -1.06 -5.28
CA ILE A 175 15.28 -0.38 -4.00
C ILE A 175 14.38 -1.20 -3.06
N LEU A 176 13.31 -1.78 -3.60
CA LEU A 176 12.37 -2.63 -2.87
C LEU A 176 12.52 -4.10 -3.29
N SER A 177 12.28 -5.02 -2.37
CA SER A 177 12.24 -6.45 -2.68
C SER A 177 10.93 -6.85 -3.39
N PRO A 178 10.96 -7.85 -4.28
CA PRO A 178 9.74 -8.40 -4.89
C PRO A 178 8.70 -8.89 -3.87
N ASP A 179 9.14 -9.35 -2.70
CA ASP A 179 8.26 -9.85 -1.65
C ASP A 179 7.40 -8.73 -1.05
N ALA A 180 7.99 -7.57 -0.78
CA ALA A 180 7.26 -6.40 -0.29
C ALA A 180 6.26 -5.87 -1.34
N ALA A 181 6.63 -5.86 -2.62
CA ALA A 181 5.70 -5.51 -3.70
C ALA A 181 4.55 -6.52 -3.83
N SER A 182 4.85 -7.81 -3.73
CA SER A 182 3.85 -8.88 -3.76
C SER A 182 2.85 -8.77 -2.62
N TYR A 183 3.32 -8.42 -1.42
CA TYR A 183 2.45 -8.13 -0.28
C TYR A 183 1.45 -7.01 -0.60
N LEU A 184 1.92 -5.89 -1.16
CA LEU A 184 1.08 -4.74 -1.51
C LEU A 184 0.04 -5.11 -2.57
N TYR A 185 0.44 -5.90 -3.57
CA TYR A 185 -0.46 -6.38 -4.62
C TYR A 185 -1.63 -7.21 -4.05
N VAL A 186 -1.33 -8.15 -3.14
CA VAL A 186 -2.35 -9.03 -2.51
C VAL A 186 -3.22 -8.26 -1.51
N ALA A 187 -2.64 -7.28 -0.82
CA ALA A 187 -3.34 -6.50 0.20
C ALA A 187 -4.30 -5.45 -0.36
N LYS A 188 -4.16 -5.07 -1.65
CA LYS A 188 -4.96 -4.02 -2.30
C LYS A 188 -6.46 -4.36 -2.29
N GLN A 189 -7.29 -3.37 -1.98
CA GLN A 189 -8.75 -3.46 -2.04
C GLN A 189 -9.24 -3.23 -3.47
N VAL A 190 -10.25 -4.00 -3.88
CA VAL A 190 -10.81 -4.01 -5.25
C VAL A 190 -12.13 -3.26 -5.27
#